data_AF-A0A0A0R1X3-F1
#
_entry.id   AF-A0A0A0R1X3-F1
#
_cell.length_a   1.000
_cell.length_b   1.000
_cell.length_c   1.000
_cell.angle_alpha   90.00
_cell.angle_beta   90.00
_cell.angle_gamma   90.00
#
_symmetry.space_group_name_H-M   'P 1'
#
loop_
_entity.id
_entity.type
_entity.pdbx_description
1 polymer ?
#
loop_
_entity_poly.entity_id
_entity_poly.type
_entity_poly.pdbx_seq_one_letter_code
_entity_poly.pdbx_strand_id
1 'polypeptide(L)'
;VAFLQAARLVRVSNPTFGFRWHPEVKDEVMRECFECLRHGLGYPSMRNDPILVENTVHWYKHPLEEARTWATQSCMSPCPTTKHGCQPMRMASATANAAKIIEYALFNGFDPVLKMQMGPETGDARKFTSYEELYEAWKKQMRWLMDILVRTVNLGRVKDPEFFGRPFLSATYERSVESGLDCLSPEGERGNCWVTWFTWVENVDSLAAIKKLVFEEKKYTMAQLIDALETSWEDKEEMRLDFVKNA
;
A
#
# COMPACT_ATOMS: atom_id res chain seq x y z
N VAL A 1 -16.63 1.21 24.07
CA VAL A 1 -17.89 1.94 24.36
C VAL A 1 -17.62 3.41 24.66
N ALA A 2 -17.05 3.78 25.81
CA ALA A 2 -16.85 5.19 26.19
C ALA A 2 -16.12 6.04 25.12
N PHE A 3 -15.03 5.54 24.53
CA PHE A 3 -14.32 6.25 23.45
C PHE A 3 -15.19 6.53 22.22
N LEU A 4 -16.04 5.59 21.82
CA LEU A 4 -16.93 5.74 20.66
C LEU A 4 -18.09 6.71 20.97
N GLN A 5 -18.59 6.69 22.21
CA GLN A 5 -19.56 7.68 22.67
C GLN A 5 -18.97 9.09 22.68
N ALA A 6 -17.77 9.26 23.22
CA ALA A 6 -17.05 10.53 23.21
C ALA A 6 -16.80 11.03 21.78
N ALA A 7 -16.39 10.14 20.87
CA ALA A 7 -16.21 10.47 19.47
C ALA A 7 -17.48 11.03 18.81
N ARG A 8 -18.64 10.44 19.10
CA ARG A 8 -19.95 10.92 18.60
C ARG A 8 -20.36 12.26 19.21
N LEU A 9 -19.99 12.52 20.46
CA LEU A 9 -20.29 13.78 21.13
C LEU A 9 -19.41 14.92 20.58
N VAL A 10 -18.12 14.68 20.39
CA VAL A 10 -17.13 15.72 20.06
C VAL A 10 -17.02 15.96 18.55
N ARG A 11 -17.22 14.92 17.73
CA ARG A 11 -17.26 15.00 16.24
C ARG A 11 -16.05 15.70 15.61
N VAL A 12 -14.85 15.36 16.06
CA VAL A 12 -13.59 15.86 15.49
C VAL A 12 -13.01 14.89 14.46
N SER A 13 -12.28 15.41 13.47
CA SER A 13 -11.63 14.58 12.46
C SER A 13 -10.42 13.81 12.98
N ASN A 14 -9.84 14.25 14.12
CA ASN A 14 -8.68 13.62 14.74
C ASN A 14 -8.80 13.60 16.27
N PRO A 15 -8.32 12.53 16.95
CA PRO A 15 -7.80 11.30 16.37
C PRO A 15 -8.92 10.47 15.69
N THR A 16 -8.57 9.69 14.67
CA THR A 16 -9.46 8.66 14.13
C THR A 16 -9.35 7.39 14.97
N PHE A 17 -10.37 6.55 14.93
CA PHE A 17 -10.38 5.27 15.66
C PHE A 17 -10.21 4.08 14.70
N GLY A 18 -9.42 3.10 15.12
CA GLY A 18 -9.40 1.76 14.53
C GLY A 18 -10.13 0.78 15.46
N PHE A 19 -10.88 -0.15 14.88
CA PHE A 19 -11.58 -1.20 15.61
C PHE A 19 -11.15 -2.58 15.11
N ARG A 20 -10.72 -3.40 16.06
CA ARG A 20 -10.32 -4.79 15.85
C ARG A 20 -11.55 -5.67 15.94
N TRP A 21 -12.08 -6.07 14.81
CA TRP A 21 -13.24 -6.93 14.70
C TRP A 21 -12.86 -8.39 14.91
N HIS A 22 -13.53 -9.05 15.85
CA HIS A 22 -13.46 -10.48 16.11
C HIS A 22 -14.89 -11.05 16.15
N PRO A 23 -15.13 -12.31 15.77
CA PRO A 23 -16.46 -12.93 15.85
C PRO A 23 -17.09 -12.91 17.26
N GLU A 24 -16.26 -12.83 18.30
CA GLU A 24 -16.69 -12.81 19.71
C GLU A 24 -16.89 -11.39 20.28
N VAL A 25 -16.78 -10.34 19.45
CA VAL A 25 -17.08 -8.98 19.91
C VAL A 25 -18.53 -8.90 20.36
N LYS A 26 -18.74 -8.35 21.56
CA LYS A 26 -20.09 -8.11 22.11
C LYS A 26 -20.89 -7.14 21.23
N ASP A 27 -22.17 -7.44 21.04
CA ASP A 27 -23.10 -6.61 20.27
C ASP A 27 -23.17 -5.15 20.74
N GLU A 28 -23.05 -4.90 22.04
CA GLU A 28 -23.03 -3.54 22.60
C GLU A 28 -21.87 -2.70 22.03
N VAL A 29 -20.72 -3.31 21.80
CA VAL A 29 -19.54 -2.65 21.24
C VAL A 29 -19.72 -2.43 19.74
N MET A 30 -20.26 -3.42 19.04
CA MET A 30 -20.57 -3.29 17.60
C MET A 30 -21.62 -2.21 17.34
N ARG A 31 -22.62 -2.07 18.21
CA ARG A 31 -23.63 -1.00 18.14
C ARG A 31 -22.99 0.38 18.24
N GLU A 32 -22.04 0.57 19.15
CA GLU A 32 -21.33 1.84 19.27
C GLU A 32 -20.47 2.14 18.03
N CYS A 33 -19.82 1.12 17.44
CA CYS A 33 -19.09 1.30 16.17
C CYS A 33 -20.04 1.73 15.04
N PHE A 34 -21.20 1.07 14.95
CA PHE A 34 -22.23 1.40 13.97
C PHE A 34 -22.78 2.82 14.13
N GLU A 35 -23.07 3.27 15.35
CA GLU A 35 -23.58 4.63 15.57
C GLU A 35 -22.57 5.70 15.11
N CYS A 36 -21.26 5.47 15.31
CA CYS A 36 -20.23 6.37 14.78
C CYS A 36 -20.26 6.44 13.25
N LEU A 37 -20.32 5.27 12.59
CA LEU A 37 -20.34 5.16 11.12
C LEU A 37 -21.63 5.76 10.53
N ARG A 38 -22.79 5.48 11.14
CA ARG A 38 -24.10 6.01 10.71
C ARG A 38 -24.16 7.53 10.77
N HIS A 39 -23.42 8.16 11.69
CA HIS A 39 -23.35 9.61 11.83
C HIS A 39 -22.37 10.26 10.83
N GLY A 40 -21.73 9.47 9.97
CA GLY A 40 -20.83 9.95 8.93
C GLY A 40 -19.45 10.34 9.42
N LEU A 41 -19.02 9.85 10.60
CA LEU A 41 -17.68 10.17 11.12
C LEU A 41 -16.54 9.55 10.27
N GLY A 42 -16.84 8.51 9.49
CA GLY A 42 -15.84 7.78 8.71
C GLY A 42 -14.97 6.81 9.54
N TYR A 43 -15.20 6.73 10.84
CA TYR A 43 -14.50 5.84 11.77
C TYR A 43 -15.47 5.30 12.85
N PRO A 44 -15.16 4.19 13.54
CA PRO A 44 -13.91 3.45 13.48
C PRO A 44 -13.71 2.71 12.16
N SER A 45 -12.47 2.67 11.66
CA SER A 45 -12.09 1.75 10.59
C SER A 45 -12.09 0.32 11.14
N MET A 46 -12.65 -0.63 10.41
CA MET A 46 -12.81 -2.01 10.87
C MET A 46 -11.69 -2.89 10.32
N ARG A 47 -11.09 -3.72 11.18
CA ARG A 47 -10.00 -4.63 10.83
C ARG A 47 -10.29 -6.04 11.32
N ASN A 48 -10.04 -7.03 10.46
CA ASN A 48 -10.24 -8.43 10.82
C ASN A 48 -9.12 -8.91 11.75
N ASP A 49 -9.45 -9.07 13.03
CA ASP A 49 -8.48 -9.40 14.09
C ASP A 49 -7.86 -10.78 13.91
N PRO A 50 -8.63 -11.88 13.71
CA PRO A 50 -8.05 -13.21 13.47
C PRO A 50 -7.02 -13.23 12.33
N ILE A 51 -7.35 -12.61 11.19
CA ILE A 51 -6.47 -12.59 10.02
C ILE A 51 -5.18 -11.83 10.31
N LEU A 52 -5.27 -10.66 10.97
CA LEU A 52 -4.09 -9.85 11.24
C LEU A 52 -3.18 -10.47 12.29
N VAL A 53 -3.74 -11.12 13.32
CA VAL A 53 -2.96 -11.89 14.29
C VAL A 53 -2.23 -13.04 13.60
N GLU A 54 -2.92 -13.83 12.77
CA GLU A 54 -2.31 -14.93 12.02
C GLU A 54 -1.21 -14.43 11.07
N ASN A 55 -1.47 -13.34 10.33
CA ASN A 55 -0.49 -12.72 9.44
C ASN A 55 0.79 -12.31 10.19
N THR A 56 0.64 -11.66 11.36
CA THR A 56 1.76 -11.19 12.17
C THR A 56 2.61 -12.34 12.72
N VAL A 57 1.99 -13.44 13.13
CA VAL A 57 2.69 -14.66 13.57
C VAL A 57 3.35 -15.35 12.37
N HIS A 58 2.64 -15.51 11.26
CA HIS A 58 3.12 -16.27 10.10
C HIS A 58 4.31 -15.59 9.43
N TRP A 59 4.21 -14.31 9.09
CA TRP A 59 5.24 -13.62 8.30
C TRP A 59 6.41 -13.11 9.15
N TYR A 60 6.10 -12.59 10.33
CA TYR A 60 7.09 -11.86 11.15
C TYR A 60 7.49 -12.60 12.43
N LYS A 61 6.91 -13.78 12.68
CA LYS A 61 7.29 -14.68 13.77
C LYS A 61 7.18 -14.04 15.15
N HIS A 62 6.27 -13.08 15.32
CA HIS A 62 5.92 -12.61 16.65
C HIS A 62 5.28 -13.75 17.44
N PRO A 63 5.57 -13.88 18.74
CA PRO A 63 4.83 -14.76 19.61
C PRO A 63 3.34 -14.43 19.58
N LEU A 64 2.48 -15.44 19.70
CA LEU A 64 1.03 -15.28 19.56
C LEU A 64 0.46 -14.30 20.59
N GLU A 65 0.95 -14.37 21.83
CA GLU A 65 0.59 -13.47 22.91
C GLU A 65 0.91 -12.02 22.56
N GLU A 66 2.04 -11.76 21.89
CA GLU A 66 2.41 -10.41 21.46
C GLU A 66 1.58 -9.97 20.26
N ALA A 67 1.39 -10.85 19.28
CA ALA A 67 0.59 -10.57 18.10
C ALA A 67 -0.85 -10.17 18.46
N ARG A 68 -1.45 -10.78 19.50
CA ARG A 68 -2.80 -10.43 20.00
C ARG A 68 -2.92 -9.02 20.59
N THR A 69 -1.82 -8.36 20.95
CA THR A 69 -1.85 -7.01 21.53
C THR A 69 -1.99 -5.91 20.47
N TRP A 70 -1.89 -6.25 19.20
CA TRP A 70 -1.64 -5.29 18.13
C TRP A 70 -2.61 -4.10 18.09
N ALA A 71 -2.08 -2.96 17.66
CA ALA A 71 -2.82 -1.78 17.26
C ALA A 71 -2.44 -1.41 15.82
N THR A 72 -3.29 -0.65 15.12
CA THR A 72 -2.91 -0.11 13.82
C THR A 72 -1.82 0.93 13.99
N GLN A 73 -0.64 0.74 13.38
CA GLN A 73 0.46 1.71 13.47
C GLN A 73 0.10 3.05 12.82
N SER A 74 -0.68 2.98 11.75
CA SER A 74 -1.24 4.12 11.03
C SER A 74 -2.57 3.64 10.44
N CYS A 75 -2.79 3.73 9.14
CA CYS A 75 -4.08 3.36 8.56
C CYS A 75 -4.36 1.85 8.62
N MET A 76 -3.38 1.00 8.26
CA MET A 76 -3.63 -0.42 7.92
C MET A 76 -2.78 -1.44 8.69
N SER A 77 -1.50 -1.14 8.93
CA SER A 77 -0.52 -2.15 9.34
C SER A 77 -0.64 -2.51 10.82
N PRO A 78 -0.70 -3.80 11.19
CA PRO A 78 -0.74 -4.23 12.59
C PRO A 78 0.64 -4.08 13.25
N CYS A 79 0.66 -3.47 14.43
CA CYS A 79 1.86 -3.28 15.25
C CYS A 79 1.60 -3.85 16.64
N PRO A 80 2.26 -4.96 17.03
CA PRO A 80 2.25 -5.44 18.41
C PRO A 80 2.63 -4.31 19.38
N THR A 81 1.96 -4.22 20.53
CA THR A 81 2.20 -3.12 21.49
C THR A 81 3.08 -3.60 22.64
N THR A 82 4.06 -4.46 22.35
CA THR A 82 4.83 -5.22 23.35
C THR A 82 6.27 -4.72 23.49
N LYS A 83 6.90 -5.16 24.59
CA LYS A 83 8.31 -4.94 24.95
C LYS A 83 9.31 -5.14 23.80
N HIS A 84 9.15 -6.20 23.00
CA HIS A 84 10.10 -6.57 21.94
C HIS A 84 9.57 -6.35 20.51
N GLY A 85 8.25 -6.41 20.33
CA GLY A 85 7.59 -6.36 19.02
C GLY A 85 7.05 -4.98 18.61
N CYS A 86 7.03 -4.00 19.52
CA CYS A 86 6.56 -2.65 19.20
C CYS A 86 7.50 -1.96 18.22
N GLN A 87 6.91 -1.39 17.18
CA GLN A 87 7.62 -0.69 16.13
C GLN A 87 7.75 0.80 16.51
N PRO A 88 8.98 1.29 16.71
CA PRO A 88 9.24 2.67 17.15
C PRO A 88 8.96 3.75 16.09
N MET A 89 8.87 3.36 14.83
CA MET A 89 8.52 4.26 13.73
C MET A 89 7.73 3.49 12.66
N ARG A 90 7.22 4.21 11.66
CA ARG A 90 6.57 3.58 10.51
C ARG A 90 7.55 2.67 9.75
N MET A 91 7.26 1.38 9.68
CA MET A 91 8.16 0.37 9.09
C MET A 91 7.85 0.04 7.61
N ALA A 92 7.21 0.97 6.89
CA ALA A 92 6.91 0.78 5.47
C ALA A 92 8.22 0.76 4.66
N SER A 93 8.46 -0.32 3.91
CA SER A 93 9.65 -0.47 3.06
C SER A 93 9.52 0.29 1.74
N ALA A 94 8.31 0.62 1.31
CA ALA A 94 8.07 1.47 0.15
C ALA A 94 6.66 2.05 0.18
N THR A 95 6.50 3.20 -0.46
CA THR A 95 5.20 3.79 -0.80
C THR A 95 5.29 4.31 -2.23
N ALA A 96 4.39 3.86 -3.11
CA ALA A 96 4.45 4.16 -4.53
C ALA A 96 3.08 4.53 -5.08
N ASN A 97 3.07 5.40 -6.09
CA ASN A 97 1.96 5.51 -7.03
C ASN A 97 2.08 4.33 -8.01
N ALA A 98 1.20 3.34 -7.87
CA ALA A 98 1.24 2.12 -8.67
C ALA A 98 0.69 2.33 -10.09
N ALA A 99 -0.12 3.36 -10.33
CA ALA A 99 -0.70 3.60 -11.66
C ALA A 99 0.38 3.93 -12.70
N LYS A 100 1.51 4.49 -12.25
CA LYS A 100 2.68 4.72 -13.10
C LYS A 100 3.26 3.44 -13.69
N ILE A 101 3.05 2.27 -13.10
CA ILE A 101 3.60 1.01 -13.61
C ILE A 101 3.02 0.70 -15.00
N ILE A 102 1.69 0.78 -15.16
CA ILE A 102 1.05 0.52 -16.44
C ILE A 102 1.39 1.60 -17.47
N GLU A 103 1.49 2.87 -17.05
CA GLU A 103 1.96 3.94 -17.93
C GLU A 103 3.39 3.68 -18.42
N TYR A 104 4.31 3.31 -17.54
CA TYR A 104 5.67 2.94 -17.94
C TYR A 104 5.70 1.70 -18.85
N ALA A 105 4.79 0.74 -18.66
CA ALA A 105 4.70 -0.41 -19.56
C ALA A 105 4.27 0.00 -20.98
N LEU A 106 3.37 0.98 -21.09
CA LEU A 106 2.84 1.51 -22.35
C LEU A 106 3.80 2.49 -23.03
N PHE A 107 4.61 3.22 -22.26
CA PHE A 107 5.53 4.24 -22.75
C PHE A 107 7.01 3.81 -22.68
N ASN A 108 7.30 2.50 -22.71
CA ASN A 108 8.67 1.96 -22.74
C ASN A 108 9.56 2.48 -21.58
N GLY A 109 8.98 2.66 -20.39
CA GLY A 109 9.66 3.19 -19.20
C GLY A 109 9.78 4.72 -19.15
N PHE A 110 9.40 5.43 -20.22
CA PHE A 110 9.41 6.89 -20.26
C PHE A 110 8.20 7.45 -19.50
N ASP A 111 8.44 8.49 -18.71
CA ASP A 111 7.40 9.23 -18.01
C ASP A 111 7.01 10.48 -18.83
N PRO A 112 5.80 10.55 -19.43
CA PRO A 112 5.41 11.69 -20.24
C PRO A 112 5.17 12.97 -19.41
N VAL A 113 4.90 12.84 -18.11
CA VAL A 113 4.69 13.98 -17.19
C VAL A 113 6.03 14.57 -16.77
N LEU A 114 6.98 13.71 -16.34
CA LEU A 114 8.32 14.14 -15.93
C LEU A 114 9.25 14.41 -17.11
N LYS A 115 8.88 13.95 -18.31
CA LYS A 115 9.65 14.05 -19.55
C LYS A 115 11.05 13.44 -19.43
N MET A 116 11.15 12.31 -18.73
CA MET A 116 12.41 11.58 -18.58
C MET A 116 12.19 10.08 -18.52
N GLN A 117 13.26 9.34 -18.85
CA GLN A 117 13.27 7.90 -18.68
C GLN A 117 13.28 7.57 -17.18
N MET A 118 12.19 6.98 -16.71
CA MET A 118 12.05 6.55 -15.32
C MET A 118 12.41 5.08 -15.20
N GLY A 119 11.60 4.22 -15.82
CA GLY A 119 11.75 2.78 -15.76
C GLY A 119 12.71 2.22 -16.82
N PRO A 120 12.98 0.91 -16.78
CA PRO A 120 13.71 0.23 -17.85
C PRO A 120 12.96 0.31 -19.19
N GLU A 121 13.70 0.26 -20.29
CA GLU A 121 13.13 0.09 -21.62
C GLU A 121 12.59 -1.34 -21.77
N THR A 122 11.26 -1.48 -21.73
CA THR A 122 10.55 -2.77 -21.78
C THR A 122 10.02 -3.14 -23.16
N GLY A 123 10.25 -2.31 -24.17
CA GLY A 123 9.74 -2.42 -25.54
C GLY A 123 8.72 -1.33 -25.87
N ASP A 124 8.65 -0.97 -27.15
CA ASP A 124 7.64 -0.05 -27.68
C ASP A 124 6.28 -0.75 -27.74
N ALA A 125 5.34 -0.29 -26.92
CA ALA A 125 4.04 -0.94 -26.77
C ALA A 125 3.20 -0.90 -28.06
N ARG A 126 3.47 0.03 -28.99
CA ARG A 126 2.82 0.07 -30.31
C ARG A 126 3.10 -1.19 -31.13
N LYS A 127 4.20 -1.90 -30.80
CA LYS A 127 4.66 -3.11 -31.49
C LYS A 127 4.26 -4.40 -30.79
N PHE A 128 3.59 -4.34 -29.64
CA PHE A 128 3.15 -5.55 -28.95
C PHE A 128 2.09 -6.27 -29.77
N THR A 129 2.31 -7.57 -29.98
CA THR A 129 1.46 -8.45 -30.76
C THR A 129 0.60 -9.38 -29.91
N SER A 130 0.90 -9.46 -28.61
CA SER A 130 0.12 -10.25 -27.64
C SER A 130 -0.03 -9.53 -26.29
N TYR A 131 -1.07 -9.91 -25.54
CA TYR A 131 -1.30 -9.40 -24.19
C TYR A 131 -0.15 -9.80 -23.24
N GLU A 132 0.44 -10.97 -23.47
CA GLU A 132 1.55 -11.49 -22.66
C GLU A 132 2.79 -10.59 -22.77
N GLU A 133 3.08 -10.00 -23.93
CA GLU A 133 4.18 -9.04 -24.10
C GLU A 133 3.96 -7.79 -23.23
N LEU A 134 2.75 -7.23 -23.24
CA LEU A 134 2.37 -6.11 -22.37
C LEU A 134 2.46 -6.50 -20.89
N TYR A 135 1.95 -7.67 -20.52
CA TYR A 135 1.96 -8.14 -19.13
C TYR A 135 3.38 -8.38 -18.61
N GLU A 136 4.30 -8.88 -19.45
CA GLU A 136 5.71 -8.97 -19.11
C GLU A 136 6.38 -7.60 -18.98
N ALA A 137 6.06 -6.64 -19.85
CA ALA A 137 6.53 -5.26 -19.72
C ALA A 137 6.08 -4.66 -18.38
N TRP A 138 4.79 -4.79 -18.05
CA TRP A 138 4.22 -4.35 -16.78
C TRP A 138 4.91 -5.00 -15.56
N LYS A 139 5.14 -6.32 -15.57
CA LYS A 139 5.87 -7.00 -14.50
C LYS A 139 7.32 -6.51 -14.37
N LYS A 140 8.01 -6.23 -15.47
CA LYS A 140 9.37 -5.67 -15.45
C LYS A 140 9.39 -4.27 -14.82
N GLN A 141 8.43 -3.40 -15.18
CA GLN A 141 8.28 -2.08 -14.57
C GLN A 141 7.98 -2.18 -13.07
N MET A 142 7.05 -3.06 -12.67
CA MET A 142 6.70 -3.30 -11.27
C MET A 142 7.91 -3.76 -10.45
N ARG A 143 8.68 -4.72 -10.97
CA ARG A 143 9.90 -5.22 -10.30
C ARG A 143 10.93 -4.13 -10.12
N TRP A 144 11.20 -3.35 -11.16
CA TRP A 144 12.13 -2.22 -11.08
C TRP A 144 11.69 -1.19 -10.04
N LEU A 145 10.42 -0.78 -10.06
CA LEU A 145 9.89 0.21 -9.13
C LEU A 145 9.93 -0.27 -7.68
N MET A 146 9.62 -1.54 -7.43
CA MET A 146 9.75 -2.13 -6.10
C MET A 146 11.20 -2.19 -5.62
N ASP A 147 12.09 -2.62 -6.50
CA ASP A 147 13.50 -2.81 -6.20
C ASP A 147 14.15 -1.48 -5.79
N ILE A 148 13.94 -0.42 -6.57
CA ILE A 148 14.54 0.89 -6.26
C ILE A 148 14.00 1.46 -4.94
N LEU A 149 12.68 1.39 -4.71
CA LEU A 149 12.08 1.96 -3.50
C LEU A 149 12.52 1.22 -2.23
N VAL A 150 12.48 -0.12 -2.25
CA VAL A 150 12.82 -0.93 -1.08
C VAL A 150 14.31 -0.84 -0.76
N ARG A 151 15.19 -0.85 -1.77
CA ARG A 151 16.64 -0.72 -1.55
C ARG A 151 17.00 0.60 -0.88
N THR A 152 16.42 1.71 -1.32
CA THR A 152 16.70 3.03 -0.74
C THR A 152 16.25 3.10 0.72
N VAL A 153 15.05 2.61 1.04
CA VAL A 153 14.55 2.60 2.43
C VAL A 153 15.39 1.69 3.32
N ASN A 154 15.76 0.49 2.83
CA ASN A 154 16.58 -0.43 3.60
C ASN A 154 17.98 0.12 3.88
N LEU A 155 18.61 0.79 2.90
CA LEU A 155 19.90 1.46 3.12
C LEU A 155 19.78 2.54 4.19
N GLY A 156 18.75 3.39 4.10
CA GLY A 156 18.46 4.41 5.11
C GLY A 156 18.30 3.80 6.50
N ARG A 157 17.53 2.71 6.62
CA ARG A 157 17.27 2.02 7.89
C ARG A 157 18.52 1.42 8.53
N VAL A 158 19.42 0.83 7.74
CA VAL A 158 20.69 0.30 8.26
C VAL A 158 21.58 1.43 8.77
N LYS A 159 21.53 2.60 8.13
CA LYS A 159 22.36 3.76 8.45
C LYS A 159 21.76 4.70 9.49
N ASP A 160 20.45 4.65 9.73
CA ASP A 160 19.74 5.59 10.61
C ASP A 160 20.35 5.66 12.02
N PRO A 161 20.68 4.54 12.70
CA PRO A 161 21.28 4.60 14.03
C PRO A 161 22.66 5.28 14.08
N GLU A 162 23.43 5.26 12.98
CA GLU A 162 24.75 5.89 12.89
C GLU A 162 24.66 7.43 12.79
N PHE A 163 23.57 7.96 12.20
CA PHE A 163 23.42 9.39 11.91
C PHE A 163 22.38 10.10 12.79
N PHE A 164 21.33 9.38 13.22
CA PHE A 164 20.11 9.94 13.79
C PHE A 164 19.63 9.17 15.03
N GLY A 165 20.55 8.77 15.91
CA GLY A 165 20.22 8.09 17.17
C GLY A 165 19.14 8.81 17.98
N ARG A 166 18.21 8.06 18.57
CA ARG A 166 16.99 8.55 19.23
C ARG A 166 16.96 8.18 20.70
N PRO A 167 17.87 8.70 21.55
CA PRO A 167 18.04 8.23 22.92
C PRO A 167 16.77 8.36 23.77
N PHE A 168 15.99 9.45 23.60
CA PHE A 168 14.72 9.60 24.31
C PHE A 168 13.69 8.54 23.87
N LEU A 169 13.55 8.31 22.57
CA LEU A 169 12.65 7.28 22.07
C LEU A 169 13.11 5.91 22.58
N SER A 170 14.38 5.57 22.39
CA SER A 170 15.01 4.33 22.86
C SER A 170 14.81 4.09 24.37
N ALA A 171 14.82 5.14 25.21
CA ALA A 171 14.52 5.01 26.64
C ALA A 171 13.08 4.61 26.95
N THR A 172 12.14 4.77 26.02
CA THR A 172 10.74 4.33 26.15
C THR A 172 10.48 2.91 25.62
N TYR A 173 11.48 2.28 25.00
CA TYR A 173 11.41 0.91 24.49
C TYR A 173 12.28 -0.01 25.33
N GLU A 174 11.65 -0.93 26.05
CA GLU A 174 12.34 -1.82 26.98
C GLU A 174 13.39 -2.70 26.26
N ARG A 175 13.14 -3.17 25.02
CA ARG A 175 14.18 -3.83 24.18
C ARG A 175 15.45 -3.01 24.05
N SER A 176 15.32 -1.71 23.83
CA SER A 176 16.45 -0.79 23.67
C SER A 176 17.17 -0.54 24.98
N VAL A 177 16.41 -0.39 26.08
CA VAL A 177 16.99 -0.23 27.42
C VAL A 177 17.81 -1.46 27.82
N GLU A 178 17.31 -2.67 27.55
CA GLU A 178 18.00 -3.92 27.90
C GLU A 178 19.24 -4.18 27.04
N SER A 179 19.16 -3.89 25.74
CA SER A 179 20.26 -4.16 24.80
C SER A 179 21.30 -3.05 24.73
N GLY A 180 20.96 -1.84 25.18
CA GLY A 180 21.77 -0.63 24.94
C GLY A 180 21.78 -0.19 23.48
N LEU A 181 20.93 -0.78 22.63
CA LEU A 181 20.83 -0.44 21.21
C LEU A 181 19.75 0.61 20.98
N ASP A 182 19.98 1.45 19.97
CA ASP A 182 18.94 2.36 19.50
C ASP A 182 17.69 1.59 19.08
N CYS A 183 16.50 2.12 19.35
CA CYS A 183 15.23 1.47 18.99
C CYS A 183 15.07 1.22 17.49
N LEU A 184 15.72 2.03 16.64
CA LEU A 184 15.73 1.84 15.21
C LEU A 184 16.82 0.89 14.72
N SER A 185 17.69 0.40 15.61
CA SER A 185 18.64 -0.64 15.25
C SER A 185 17.88 -1.86 14.73
N PRO A 186 18.21 -2.35 13.52
CA PRO A 186 17.61 -3.57 12.98
C PRO A 186 18.04 -4.82 13.76
N GLU A 187 19.09 -4.72 14.59
CA GLU A 187 19.56 -5.81 15.42
C GLU A 187 18.52 -6.18 16.48
N GLY A 188 18.09 -7.45 16.46
CA GLY A 188 17.09 -7.97 17.40
C GLY A 188 15.67 -7.43 17.19
N GLU A 189 15.41 -6.68 16.10
CA GLU A 189 14.07 -6.22 15.76
C GLU A 189 13.21 -7.36 15.21
N ARG A 190 11.96 -7.46 15.66
CA ARG A 190 10.94 -8.29 15.02
C ARG A 190 10.22 -7.46 13.96
N GLY A 191 10.47 -7.79 12.70
CA GLY A 191 10.02 -7.00 11.56
C GLY A 191 8.50 -6.85 11.46
N ASN A 192 8.12 -5.91 10.61
CA ASN A 192 6.77 -5.73 10.07
C ASN A 192 6.89 -4.89 8.80
N CYS A 193 7.57 -5.42 7.80
CA CYS A 193 7.78 -4.72 6.54
C CYS A 193 6.53 -4.84 5.67
N TRP A 194 6.11 -3.72 5.09
CA TRP A 194 5.08 -3.74 4.05
C TRP A 194 5.39 -2.70 2.98
N VAL A 195 4.75 -2.86 1.83
CA VAL A 195 4.75 -1.86 0.76
C VAL A 195 3.34 -1.32 0.58
N THR A 196 3.24 -0.01 0.44
CA THR A 196 1.96 0.66 0.15
C THR A 196 1.90 1.02 -1.33
N TRP A 197 0.99 0.36 -2.05
CA TRP A 197 0.66 0.69 -3.42
C TRP A 197 -0.59 1.55 -3.45
N PHE A 198 -0.42 2.85 -3.65
CA PHE A 198 -1.55 3.71 -4.00
C PHE A 198 -1.92 3.48 -5.46
N THR A 199 -3.19 3.72 -5.80
CA THR A 199 -3.71 3.61 -7.17
C THR A 199 -3.36 2.25 -7.83
N TRP A 200 -3.56 1.15 -7.08
CA TRP A 200 -3.29 -0.20 -7.56
C TRP A 200 -4.34 -0.68 -8.58
N VAL A 201 -5.60 -0.31 -8.35
CA VAL A 201 -6.75 -0.80 -9.13
C VAL A 201 -6.67 -0.35 -10.60
N GLU A 202 -6.08 0.82 -10.85
CA GLU A 202 -5.83 1.37 -12.17
C GLU A 202 -4.98 0.43 -13.05
N ASN A 203 -4.09 -0.36 -12.45
CA ASN A 203 -3.35 -1.40 -13.19
C ASN A 203 -4.29 -2.53 -13.61
N VAL A 204 -5.15 -2.99 -12.70
CA VAL A 204 -6.07 -4.10 -12.95
C VAL A 204 -7.06 -3.72 -14.04
N ASP A 205 -7.70 -2.56 -13.92
CA ASP A 205 -8.69 -2.07 -14.87
C ASP A 205 -8.06 -1.82 -16.24
N SER A 206 -6.87 -1.19 -16.30
CA SER A 206 -6.18 -0.95 -17.56
C SER A 206 -5.77 -2.26 -18.24
N LEU A 207 -5.20 -3.21 -17.50
CA LEU A 207 -4.81 -4.51 -18.05
C LEU A 207 -6.01 -5.28 -18.58
N ALA A 208 -7.13 -5.28 -17.85
CA ALA A 208 -8.37 -5.91 -18.28
C ALA A 208 -8.94 -5.27 -19.55
N ALA A 209 -9.03 -3.93 -19.57
CA ALA A 209 -9.56 -3.19 -20.72
C ALA A 209 -8.72 -3.40 -21.99
N ILE A 210 -7.39 -3.37 -21.86
CA ILE A 210 -6.49 -3.59 -22.99
C ILE A 210 -6.59 -5.04 -23.48
N LYS A 211 -6.61 -6.01 -22.56
CA LYS A 211 -6.76 -7.43 -22.93
C LYS A 211 -8.02 -7.63 -23.77
N LYS A 212 -9.15 -7.12 -23.30
CA LYS A 212 -10.44 -7.27 -23.96
C LYS A 212 -10.52 -6.50 -25.28
N LEU A 213 -10.35 -5.18 -25.25
CA LEU A 213 -10.66 -4.31 -26.39
C LEU A 213 -9.58 -4.34 -27.49
N VAL A 214 -8.32 -4.64 -27.13
CA VAL A 214 -7.19 -4.65 -28.09
C VAL A 214 -6.85 -6.07 -28.54
N PHE A 215 -6.74 -7.03 -27.62
CA PHE A 215 -6.22 -8.37 -27.95
C PHE A 215 -7.32 -9.42 -28.21
N GLU A 216 -8.42 -9.41 -27.44
CA GLU A 216 -9.50 -10.38 -27.59
C GLU A 216 -10.52 -9.95 -28.67
N GLU A 217 -11.14 -8.78 -28.51
CA GLU A 217 -12.15 -8.23 -29.44
C GLU A 217 -11.54 -7.52 -30.64
N LYS A 218 -10.27 -7.07 -30.53
CA LYS A 218 -9.55 -6.35 -31.59
C LYS A 218 -10.31 -5.14 -32.13
N LYS A 219 -11.08 -4.47 -31.27
CA LYS A 219 -11.81 -3.23 -31.59
C LYS A 219 -10.84 -2.08 -31.87
N TYR A 220 -9.70 -2.08 -31.18
CA TYR A 220 -8.62 -1.12 -31.36
C TYR A 220 -7.27 -1.83 -31.47
N THR A 221 -6.28 -1.15 -32.03
CA THR A 221 -4.87 -1.58 -32.03
C THR A 221 -4.10 -0.93 -30.88
N MET A 222 -2.95 -1.52 -30.50
CA MET A 222 -2.05 -0.88 -29.53
C MET A 222 -1.61 0.52 -29.98
N ALA A 223 -1.30 0.72 -31.26
CA ALA A 223 -0.92 2.03 -31.78
C ALA A 223 -2.03 3.07 -31.59
N GLN A 224 -3.28 2.73 -31.90
CA GLN A 224 -4.43 3.62 -31.68
C GLN A 224 -4.60 3.97 -30.20
N LEU A 225 -4.39 3.01 -29.30
CA LEU A 225 -4.44 3.26 -27.86
C LEU A 225 -3.34 4.21 -27.40
N ILE A 226 -2.08 3.98 -27.82
CA ILE A 226 -0.97 4.86 -27.44
C ILE A 226 -1.20 6.29 -27.98
N ASP A 227 -1.61 6.44 -29.24
CA ASP A 227 -1.94 7.75 -29.82
C ASP A 227 -3.09 8.44 -29.07
N ALA A 228 -4.09 7.66 -28.60
CA ALA A 228 -5.17 8.19 -27.78
C ALA A 228 -4.69 8.68 -26.41
N LEU A 229 -3.80 7.93 -25.76
CA LEU A 229 -3.24 8.31 -24.46
C LEU A 229 -2.33 9.55 -24.56
N GLU A 230 -1.49 9.63 -25.59
CA GLU A 230 -0.60 10.78 -25.84
C GLU A 230 -1.36 12.09 -26.05
N THR A 231 -2.54 12.00 -26.66
CA THR A 231 -3.42 13.14 -26.92
C THR A 231 -4.46 13.36 -25.83
N SER A 232 -4.36 12.68 -24.68
CA SER A 232 -5.36 12.74 -23.61
C SER A 232 -6.79 12.51 -24.10
N TRP A 233 -6.96 11.58 -25.05
CA TRP A 233 -8.22 11.22 -25.70
C TRP A 233 -8.85 12.32 -26.58
N GLU A 234 -8.11 13.35 -26.98
CA GLU A 234 -8.59 14.39 -27.90
C GLU A 234 -9.11 13.75 -29.20
N ASP A 235 -10.33 14.15 -29.58
CA ASP A 235 -11.13 13.61 -30.69
C ASP A 235 -11.37 12.08 -30.68
N LYS A 236 -11.20 11.43 -29.52
CA LYS A 236 -11.33 9.96 -29.35
C LYS A 236 -12.26 9.57 -28.18
N GLU A 237 -13.30 10.37 -27.95
CA GLU A 237 -14.22 10.19 -26.81
C GLU A 237 -14.98 8.85 -26.86
N GLU A 238 -15.37 8.38 -28.06
CA GLU A 238 -16.03 7.08 -28.21
C GLU A 238 -15.12 5.95 -27.71
N MET A 239 -13.84 5.96 -28.13
CA MET A 239 -12.85 5.00 -27.66
C MET A 239 -12.65 5.11 -26.14
N ARG A 240 -12.53 6.32 -25.59
CA ARG A 240 -12.40 6.51 -24.14
C ARG A 240 -13.60 5.91 -23.38
N LEU A 241 -14.82 6.13 -23.88
CA LEU A 241 -16.04 5.59 -23.28
C LEU A 241 -16.10 4.07 -23.34
N ASP A 242 -15.59 3.46 -24.41
CA ASP A 242 -15.46 2.00 -24.48
C ASP A 242 -14.53 1.44 -23.41
N PHE A 243 -13.36 2.05 -23.21
CA PHE A 243 -12.44 1.66 -22.14
C PHE A 243 -13.01 1.87 -20.72
N VAL A 244 -13.99 2.75 -20.55
CA VAL A 244 -14.63 3.02 -19.25
C VAL A 244 -15.85 2.14 -18.99
N LYS A 245 -16.68 1.88 -20.01
CA LYS A 245 -17.99 1.23 -19.84
C LYS A 245 -18.03 -0.21 -20.33
N ASN A 246 -17.19 -0.54 -21.31
CA ASN A 246 -17.26 -1.78 -22.06
C ASN A 246 -15.98 -2.63 -21.91
N ALA A 247 -15.07 -2.24 -21.00
CA ALA A 247 -13.90 -3.02 -20.59
C ALA A 247 -14.26 -4.29 -19.79
#